data_AF-K7N1G1-F1
#
_entry.id   AF-K7N1G1-F1
#
_cell.length_a   1.000
_cell.length_b   1.000
_cell.length_c   1.000
_cell.angle_alpha   90.00
_cell.angle_beta   90.00
_cell.angle_gamma   90.00
#
_symmetry.space_group_name_H-M   'P 1'
#
loop_
_entity.id
_entity.type
_entity.pdbx_description
1 polymer ?
#
loop_
_entity_poly.entity_id
_entity_poly.type
_entity_poly.pdbx_seq_one_letter_code
_entity_poly.pdbx_strand_id
1 'polypeptide(L)'
;MSEGLFNFVIGWTFLFVPLLFTDRNNDRYKGSLDVLWGLQMFLTNTFLIPYMAIRLNDADDESVPRKLSQFGSVMTNGAPIVGVIGGSACIVSLLWALFGRMDANFGGIADRWDYLVGYLGSERLAYAFIWDICLYIIFQPWLIGDNLQNVQENKVFVVKYLRYNKIGYRTLAIWILESEWSGC
;
A
#
# COMPACT_ATOMS: atom_id res chain seq x y z
N MET A 1 14.50 -6.89 14.08
CA MET A 1 13.06 -7.06 13.81
C MET A 1 12.42 -5.75 13.36
N SER A 2 12.66 -4.64 14.07
CA SER A 2 12.20 -3.28 13.71
C SER A 2 12.51 -2.85 12.27
N GLU A 3 13.75 -3.06 11.80
CA GLU A 3 14.16 -2.72 10.42
C GLU A 3 13.34 -3.45 9.36
N GLY A 4 13.00 -4.72 9.60
CA GLY A 4 12.14 -5.49 8.69
C GLY A 4 10.74 -4.92 8.63
N LEU A 5 10.16 -4.52 9.77
CA LEU A 5 8.83 -3.92 9.81
C LEU A 5 8.80 -2.57 9.08
N PHE A 6 9.83 -1.73 9.29
CA PHE A 6 9.97 -0.44 8.61
C PHE A 6 10.11 -0.62 7.08
N ASN A 7 11.03 -1.48 6.64
CA ASN A 7 11.23 -1.75 5.21
C ASN A 7 9.98 -2.35 4.57
N PHE A 8 9.21 -3.14 5.32
CA PHE A 8 7.93 -3.66 4.87
C PHE A 8 6.91 -2.54 4.66
N VAL A 9 6.74 -1.61 5.61
CA VAL A 9 5.80 -0.49 5.43
C VAL A 9 6.23 0.42 4.29
N ILE A 10 7.52 0.69 4.12
CA ILE A 10 8.02 1.47 2.97
C ILE A 10 7.75 0.73 1.65
N GLY A 11 8.08 -0.55 1.56
CA GLY A 11 7.80 -1.36 0.38
C GLY A 11 6.32 -1.37 0.01
N TRP A 12 5.44 -1.47 1.02
CA TRP A 12 4.00 -1.41 0.83
C TRP A 12 3.53 -0.02 0.39
N THR A 13 4.11 1.03 0.97
CA THR A 13 3.80 2.41 0.57
C THR A 13 4.19 2.67 -0.88
N PHE A 14 5.29 2.09 -1.36
CA PHE A 14 5.67 2.12 -2.77
C PHE A 14 4.68 1.38 -3.68
N LEU A 15 4.15 0.25 -3.22
CA LEU A 15 3.04 -0.43 -3.91
C LEU A 15 1.84 0.51 -4.10
N PHE A 16 1.46 1.18 -3.01
CA PHE A 16 0.28 2.04 -2.98
C PHE A 16 0.39 3.28 -3.87
N VAL A 17 1.61 3.74 -4.20
CA VAL A 17 1.88 4.93 -5.03
C VAL A 17 1.16 4.90 -6.36
N PRO A 18 1.45 3.96 -7.29
CA PRO A 18 0.84 3.96 -8.60
C PRO A 18 -0.68 3.99 -8.49
N LEU A 19 -1.26 3.22 -7.56
CA LEU A 19 -2.69 3.19 -7.28
C LEU A 19 -3.27 4.55 -6.87
N LEU A 20 -2.59 5.29 -6.00
CA LEU A 20 -3.00 6.63 -5.58
C LEU A 20 -3.01 7.59 -6.77
N PHE A 21 -2.00 7.52 -7.64
CA PHE A 21 -1.86 8.45 -8.76
C PHE A 21 -2.87 8.22 -9.88
N THR A 22 -3.22 6.97 -10.16
CA THR A 22 -4.22 6.67 -11.19
C THR A 22 -5.64 6.69 -10.64
N ASP A 23 -5.87 6.87 -9.33
CA ASP A 23 -7.23 6.86 -8.76
C ASP A 23 -8.14 7.82 -9.51
N ARG A 24 -9.19 7.31 -10.14
CA ARG A 24 -10.11 8.13 -10.93
C ARG A 24 -10.79 9.25 -10.12
N ASN A 25 -10.88 9.09 -8.81
CA ASN A 25 -11.42 10.10 -7.90
C ASN A 25 -10.35 11.02 -7.28
N ASN A 26 -9.10 10.94 -7.74
CA ASN A 26 -8.00 11.78 -7.26
C ASN A 26 -8.23 13.29 -7.50
N ASP A 27 -9.01 13.64 -8.54
CA ASP A 27 -9.35 15.02 -8.87
C ASP A 27 -10.09 15.75 -7.73
N ARG A 28 -10.77 15.00 -6.86
CA ARG A 28 -11.49 15.52 -5.67
C ARG A 28 -10.54 16.03 -4.59
N TYR A 29 -9.30 15.55 -4.57
CA TYR A 29 -8.29 15.99 -3.60
C TYR A 29 -7.63 17.28 -4.09
N LYS A 30 -7.94 18.43 -3.48
CA LYS A 30 -7.39 19.75 -3.88
C LYS A 30 -5.89 19.92 -3.62
N GLY A 31 -5.26 19.05 -2.83
CA GLY A 31 -3.82 19.10 -2.54
C GLY A 31 -2.95 18.37 -3.58
N SER A 32 -1.62 18.51 -3.46
CA SER A 32 -0.68 17.74 -4.28
C SER A 32 -0.64 16.29 -3.81
N LEU A 33 -0.88 15.34 -4.72
CA LEU A 33 -0.75 13.91 -4.45
C LEU A 33 0.68 13.53 -4.07
N ASP A 34 1.69 14.23 -4.61
CA ASP A 34 3.10 14.02 -4.26
C ASP A 34 3.34 14.33 -2.79
N VAL A 35 2.72 15.41 -2.29
CA VAL A 35 2.80 15.80 -0.87
C VAL A 35 2.03 14.82 -0.01
N LEU A 36 0.85 14.39 -0.45
CA LEU A 36 0.07 13.40 0.27
C LEU A 36 0.84 12.09 0.41
N TRP A 37 1.47 11.61 -0.66
CA TRP A 37 2.33 10.43 -0.63
C TRP A 37 3.57 10.63 0.26
N GLY A 38 4.26 11.76 0.15
CA GLY A 38 5.41 12.05 1.00
C GLY A 38 5.05 12.08 2.48
N LEU A 39 3.88 12.63 2.82
CA LEU A 39 3.33 12.59 4.17
C LEU A 39 2.88 11.19 4.57
N GLN A 40 2.35 10.41 3.63
CA GLN A 40 1.97 9.00 3.81
C GLN A 40 3.16 8.17 4.29
N MET A 41 4.36 8.37 3.73
CA MET A 41 5.56 7.63 4.14
C MET A 41 5.92 7.81 5.63
N PHE A 42 5.45 8.87 6.29
CA PHE A 42 5.67 9.10 7.72
C PHE A 42 4.43 8.87 8.58
N LEU A 43 3.25 9.19 8.07
CA LEU A 43 1.99 9.29 8.84
C LEU A 43 0.82 8.70 8.04
N THR A 44 0.99 7.49 7.50
CA THR A 44 -0.01 6.83 6.66
C THR A 44 -1.41 6.89 7.30
N ASN A 45 -1.54 6.43 8.54
CA ASN A 45 -2.80 6.40 9.27
C ASN A 45 -3.52 7.76 9.37
N THR A 46 -2.77 8.86 9.42
CA THR A 46 -3.32 10.21 9.61
C THR A 46 -3.80 10.81 8.30
N PHE A 47 -3.15 10.49 7.17
CA PHE A 47 -3.46 11.08 5.87
C PHE A 47 -4.32 10.17 4.97
N LEU A 48 -4.25 8.84 5.14
CA LEU A 48 -5.05 7.91 4.35
C LEU A 48 -6.55 8.07 4.63
N ILE A 49 -6.93 8.24 5.90
CA ILE A 49 -8.34 8.32 6.30
C ILE A 49 -8.99 9.61 5.74
N PRO A 50 -8.41 10.81 5.91
CA PRO A 50 -8.93 12.02 5.26
C PRO A 50 -8.94 11.92 3.74
N TYR A 51 -7.92 11.34 3.11
CA TYR A 51 -7.90 11.15 1.66
C TYR A 51 -9.12 10.35 1.19
N MET A 52 -9.38 9.23 1.87
CA MET A 52 -10.53 8.37 1.57
C MET A 52 -11.86 9.08 1.81
N ALA A 53 -11.97 9.91 2.85
CA ALA A 53 -13.15 10.71 3.11
C ALA A 53 -13.37 11.78 2.03
N ILE A 54 -12.31 12.49 1.62
CA ILE A 54 -12.37 13.50 0.56
C ILE A 54 -12.78 12.87 -0.77
N ARG A 55 -12.27 11.67 -1.08
CA ARG A 55 -12.65 10.98 -2.32
C ARG A 55 -14.12 10.55 -2.33
N LEU A 56 -14.70 10.25 -1.17
CA LEU A 56 -16.11 9.89 -1.04
C LEU A 56 -17.04 11.09 -1.19
N ASN A 57 -16.52 12.31 -1.03
CA ASN A 57 -17.30 13.52 -1.18
C ASN A 57 -17.70 13.74 -2.65
N ASP A 58 -18.84 14.39 -2.89
CA ASP A 58 -19.30 14.67 -4.26
C ASP A 58 -18.28 15.51 -5.02
N ALA A 59 -18.14 15.23 -6.32
CA ALA A 59 -17.26 16.00 -7.18
C ALA A 59 -17.82 17.42 -7.30
N ASP A 60 -17.00 18.43 -6.98
CA ASP A 60 -17.33 19.82 -7.34
C ASP A 60 -17.51 19.85 -8.88
N ASP A 61 -18.62 20.42 -9.36
CA ASP A 61 -18.98 20.49 -10.80
C ASP A 61 -17.89 21.16 -11.68
N GLU A 62 -16.90 21.82 -11.06
CA GLU A 62 -15.75 22.46 -11.71
C GLU A 62 -14.44 21.66 -11.64
N SER A 63 -14.45 20.36 -11.34
CA SER A 63 -13.20 19.58 -11.29
C SER A 63 -12.58 19.44 -12.69
N VAL A 64 -11.73 20.40 -13.06
CA VAL A 64 -10.87 20.33 -14.24
C VAL A 64 -9.94 19.12 -14.06
N PRO A 65 -9.88 18.18 -15.01
CA PRO A 65 -9.04 16.98 -14.89
C PRO A 65 -7.61 17.41 -14.61
N ARG A 66 -7.06 17.02 -13.45
CA ARG A 66 -5.77 17.52 -13.02
C ARG A 66 -4.68 16.84 -13.83
N LYS A 67 -3.81 17.66 -14.43
CA LYS A 67 -2.63 17.16 -15.13
C LYS A 67 -1.75 16.41 -14.11
N LEU A 68 -1.51 15.12 -14.35
CA LEU A 68 -0.69 14.27 -13.50
C LEU A 68 0.69 14.94 -13.30
N SER A 69 1.18 14.99 -12.06
CA SER A 69 2.51 15.57 -11.79
C SER A 69 3.58 14.79 -12.55
N GLN A 70 4.73 15.40 -12.81
CA GLN A 70 5.83 14.72 -13.48
C GLN A 70 6.29 13.48 -12.70
N PHE A 71 6.22 13.54 -11.37
CA PHE A 71 6.53 12.41 -10.49
C PHE A 71 5.45 11.33 -10.57
N GLY A 72 4.18 11.72 -10.52
CA GLY A 72 3.05 10.81 -10.70
C GLY A 72 3.12 10.07 -12.04
N SER A 73 3.46 10.78 -13.13
CA SER A 73 3.60 10.18 -14.46
C SER A 73 4.74 9.18 -14.55
N VAL A 74 5.87 9.43 -13.88
CA VAL A 74 6.97 8.46 -13.82
C VAL A 74 6.54 7.22 -13.03
N MET A 75 5.83 7.40 -11.92
CA MET A 75 5.40 6.24 -11.10
C MET A 75 4.24 5.46 -11.71
N THR A 76 3.36 6.08 -12.50
CA THR A 76 2.30 5.34 -13.22
C THR A 76 2.87 4.63 -14.45
N ASN A 77 3.75 5.26 -15.23
CA ASN A 77 4.42 4.59 -16.35
C ASN A 77 5.37 3.48 -15.87
N GLY A 78 6.03 3.71 -14.73
CA GLY A 78 6.89 2.75 -14.06
C GLY A 78 6.14 1.81 -13.12
N ALA A 79 4.80 1.84 -13.07
CA ALA A 79 4.00 1.08 -12.10
C ALA A 79 4.39 -0.40 -11.94
N PRO A 80 4.63 -1.18 -13.02
CA PRO A 80 5.01 -2.58 -12.84
C PRO A 80 6.39 -2.72 -12.17
N ILE A 81 7.33 -1.82 -12.49
CA ILE A 81 8.67 -1.80 -11.85
C ILE A 81 8.56 -1.41 -10.38
N VAL A 82 7.77 -0.38 -10.07
CA VAL A 82 7.55 0.10 -8.70
C VAL A 82 6.86 -0.99 -7.86
N GLY A 83 5.84 -1.65 -8.42
CA GLY A 83 5.15 -2.77 -7.78
C GLY A 83 6.10 -3.93 -7.50
N VAL A 84 6.93 -4.32 -8.48
CA VAL A 84 7.94 -5.37 -8.29
C VAL A 84 8.95 -4.98 -7.22
N ILE A 85 9.52 -3.77 -7.25
CA ILE A 85 10.48 -3.32 -6.24
C ILE A 85 9.84 -3.29 -4.84
N GLY A 86 8.65 -2.68 -4.73
CA GLY A 86 7.95 -2.51 -3.46
C GLY A 86 7.62 -3.84 -2.79
N GLY A 87 7.06 -4.81 -3.51
CA GLY A 87 6.75 -6.09 -2.87
C GLY A 87 7.91 -7.08 -2.83
N SER A 88 8.94 -6.92 -3.66
CA SER A 88 10.23 -7.59 -3.42
C SER A 88 10.77 -7.16 -2.07
N ALA A 89 10.76 -5.85 -1.80
CA ALA A 89 11.18 -5.30 -0.52
C ALA A 89 10.30 -5.81 0.62
N CYS A 90 8.97 -5.91 0.45
CA CYS A 90 8.09 -6.53 1.46
C CYS A 90 8.44 -7.99 1.71
N ILE A 91 8.60 -8.82 0.67
CA ILE A 91 8.91 -10.25 0.82
C ILE A 91 10.26 -10.43 1.50
N VAL A 92 11.30 -9.71 1.03
CA VAL A 92 12.63 -9.77 1.64
C VAL A 92 12.58 -9.31 3.10
N SER A 93 11.80 -8.28 3.41
CA SER A 93 11.64 -7.79 4.77
C SER A 93 10.88 -8.77 5.67
N LEU A 94 9.87 -9.45 5.13
CA LEU A 94 9.12 -10.48 5.84
C LEU A 94 10.00 -11.71 6.10
N LEU A 95 10.78 -12.13 5.10
CA LEU A 95 11.80 -13.17 5.25
C LEU A 95 12.89 -12.76 6.24
N TRP A 96 13.33 -11.50 6.24
CA TRP A 96 14.30 -10.99 7.20
C TRP A 96 13.73 -10.94 8.62
N ALA A 97 12.47 -10.54 8.79
CA ALA A 97 11.79 -10.55 10.09
C ALA A 97 11.59 -11.98 10.63
N LEU A 98 11.34 -12.95 9.75
CA LEU A 98 11.14 -14.36 10.11
C LEU A 98 12.44 -15.16 10.23
N PHE A 99 13.49 -14.85 9.47
CA PHE A 99 14.72 -15.66 9.35
C PHE A 99 16.02 -14.90 9.57
N GLY A 100 16.06 -13.58 9.39
CA GLY A 100 17.29 -12.75 9.38
C GLY A 100 18.07 -12.69 10.70
N ARG A 101 17.61 -13.36 11.76
CA ARG A 101 18.31 -13.47 13.05
C ARG A 101 18.23 -14.87 13.66
N MET A 102 18.25 -15.92 12.84
CA MET A 102 18.36 -17.31 13.33
C MET A 102 19.66 -17.60 14.08
N ASP A 103 20.74 -16.86 13.80
CA ASP A 103 22.07 -17.14 14.37
C ASP A 103 22.23 -16.76 15.86
N ALA A 104 21.22 -16.17 16.51
CA ALA A 104 21.37 -15.61 17.85
C ALA A 104 20.64 -16.38 18.98
N ASN A 105 20.29 -17.65 18.80
CA ASN A 105 19.60 -18.47 19.83
C ASN A 105 18.28 -17.85 20.36
N PHE A 106 17.72 -16.85 19.68
CA PHE A 106 16.37 -16.39 19.95
C PHE A 106 15.43 -17.48 19.43
N GLY A 107 14.73 -18.11 20.38
CA GLY A 107 13.97 -19.35 20.22
C GLY A 107 12.90 -19.36 19.12
N GLY A 108 11.91 -20.24 19.26
CA GLY A 108 10.98 -20.60 18.18
C GLY A 108 10.16 -19.41 17.65
N ILE A 109 9.33 -19.67 16.63
CA ILE A 109 8.36 -18.69 16.11
C ILE A 109 7.53 -18.04 17.24
N ALA A 110 7.23 -18.78 18.31
CA ALA A 110 6.49 -18.29 19.46
C ALA A 110 7.23 -17.18 20.23
N ASP A 111 8.51 -17.36 20.54
CA ASP A 111 9.31 -16.33 21.24
C ASP A 111 9.46 -15.06 20.38
N ARG A 112 9.54 -15.23 19.06
CA ARG A 112 9.58 -14.12 18.11
C ARG A 112 8.25 -13.39 18.04
N TRP A 113 7.13 -14.11 18.12
CA TRP A 113 5.81 -13.51 18.19
C TRP A 113 5.62 -12.72 19.48
N ASP A 114 6.00 -13.28 20.64
CA ASP A 114 5.93 -12.58 21.92
C ASP A 114 6.85 -11.36 21.95
N TYR A 115 8.06 -11.46 21.40
CA TYR A 115 8.93 -10.31 21.25
C TYR A 115 8.32 -9.24 20.35
N LEU A 116 7.66 -9.63 19.26
CA LEU A 116 7.01 -8.71 18.34
C LEU A 116 5.81 -8.03 19.01
N VAL A 117 4.98 -8.77 19.75
CA VAL A 117 3.88 -8.21 20.55
C VAL A 117 4.39 -7.26 21.64
N GLY A 118 5.47 -7.65 22.35
CA GLY A 118 6.11 -6.79 23.35
C GLY A 118 6.74 -5.53 22.74
N TYR A 119 7.33 -5.65 21.55
CA TYR A 119 7.88 -4.53 20.79
C TYR A 119 6.76 -3.58 20.32
N LEU A 120 5.64 -4.11 19.83
CA LEU A 120 4.46 -3.32 19.45
C LEU A 120 3.81 -2.60 20.64
N GLY A 121 3.84 -3.20 21.83
CA GLY A 121 3.36 -2.57 23.05
C GLY A 121 4.29 -1.49 23.61
N SER A 122 5.59 -1.61 23.37
CA SER A 122 6.61 -0.71 23.93
C SER A 122 6.93 0.48 23.00
N GLU A 123 6.97 0.23 21.70
CA GLU A 123 7.34 1.22 20.69
C GLU A 123 6.09 1.74 19.96
N ARG A 124 5.71 2.99 20.27
CA ARG A 124 4.57 3.67 19.62
C ARG A 124 4.70 3.71 18.10
N LEU A 125 5.93 3.82 17.59
CA LEU A 125 6.20 3.85 16.14
C LEU A 125 5.84 2.50 15.48
N ALA A 126 6.21 1.38 16.11
CA ALA A 126 5.91 0.05 15.60
C ALA A 126 4.40 -0.23 15.61
N TYR A 127 3.71 0.23 16.65
CA TYR A 127 2.26 0.18 16.72
C TYR A 127 1.59 0.93 15.57
N ALA A 128 2.07 2.13 15.23
CA ALA A 128 1.55 2.90 14.09
C ALA A 128 1.73 2.15 12.77
N PHE A 129 2.89 1.52 12.56
CA PHE A 129 3.15 0.73 11.36
C PHE A 129 2.22 -0.47 11.18
N ILE A 130 1.80 -1.15 12.26
CA ILE A 130 0.78 -2.20 12.17
C ILE A 130 -0.55 -1.63 11.66
N TRP A 131 -0.94 -0.46 12.17
CA TRP A 131 -2.14 0.22 11.69
C TRP A 131 -2.03 0.63 10.22
N ASP A 132 -0.86 1.09 9.78
CA ASP A 132 -0.62 1.42 8.39
C ASP A 132 -0.83 0.19 7.48
N ILE A 133 -0.28 -0.96 7.86
CA ILE A 133 -0.48 -2.24 7.14
C ILE A 133 -1.97 -2.61 7.11
N CYS A 134 -2.66 -2.54 8.26
CA CYS A 134 -4.09 -2.83 8.34
C CYS A 134 -4.92 -1.92 7.41
N LEU A 135 -4.63 -0.62 7.40
CA LEU A 135 -5.34 0.34 6.57
C LEU A 135 -5.05 0.11 5.07
N TYR A 136 -3.81 -0.18 4.70
CA TYR A 136 -3.50 -0.54 3.32
C TYR A 136 -4.25 -1.80 2.87
N ILE A 137 -4.30 -2.85 3.70
CA ILE A 137 -5.05 -4.09 3.38
C ILE A 137 -6.54 -3.83 3.15
N ILE A 138 -7.11 -2.84 3.83
CA ILE A 138 -8.52 -2.46 3.68
C ILE A 138 -8.72 -1.59 2.43
N PHE A 139 -7.91 -0.54 2.27
CA PHE A 139 -8.15 0.51 1.28
C PHE A 139 -7.58 0.21 -0.10
N GLN A 140 -6.43 -0.45 -0.21
CA GLN A 140 -5.81 -0.79 -1.49
C GLN A 140 -6.75 -1.57 -2.43
N PRO A 141 -7.45 -2.65 -2.00
CA PRO A 141 -8.41 -3.34 -2.87
C PRO A 141 -9.67 -2.52 -3.17
N TRP A 142 -10.04 -1.57 -2.30
CA TRP A 142 -11.12 -0.63 -2.58
C TRP A 142 -10.70 0.40 -3.66
N LEU A 143 -9.45 0.87 -3.61
CA LEU A 143 -8.84 1.69 -4.65
C LEU A 143 -8.76 0.92 -5.98
N ILE A 144 -8.16 -0.28 -6.00
CA ILE A 144 -8.05 -1.12 -7.21
C ILE A 144 -9.43 -1.41 -7.80
N GLY A 145 -10.42 -1.69 -6.94
CA GLY A 145 -11.78 -2.00 -7.36
C GLY A 145 -12.49 -0.84 -8.07
N ASP A 146 -12.20 0.40 -7.70
CA ASP A 146 -12.76 1.58 -8.38
C ASP A 146 -11.91 2.01 -9.59
N ASN A 147 -10.65 1.55 -9.65
CA ASN A 147 -9.72 1.77 -10.77
C ASN A 147 -9.63 0.60 -11.77
N LEU A 148 -10.66 -0.25 -11.80
CA LEU A 148 -10.73 -1.43 -12.68
C LEU A 148 -10.48 -1.13 -14.16
N GLN A 149 -10.70 0.11 -14.61
CA GLN A 149 -10.46 0.54 -16.00
C GLN A 149 -8.98 0.51 -16.39
N ASN A 150 -8.06 0.61 -15.41
CA ASN A 150 -6.62 0.53 -15.63
C ASN A 150 -6.05 -0.88 -15.39
N VAL A 151 -6.93 -1.84 -15.10
CA VAL A 151 -6.55 -3.24 -14.95
C VAL A 151 -6.87 -3.97 -16.24
N GLN A 152 -5.93 -4.78 -16.74
CA GLN A 152 -6.14 -5.59 -17.94
C GLN A 152 -7.43 -6.43 -17.85
N GLU A 153 -8.22 -6.48 -18.93
CA GLU A 153 -9.56 -7.10 -18.95
C GLU A 153 -9.59 -8.52 -18.39
N ASN A 154 -8.53 -9.30 -18.62
CA ASN A 154 -8.43 -10.69 -18.16
C ASN A 154 -8.39 -10.80 -16.62
N LYS A 155 -7.96 -9.76 -15.90
CA LYS A 155 -7.81 -9.76 -14.44
C LYS A 155 -8.90 -9.00 -13.70
N VAL A 156 -9.81 -8.34 -14.41
CA VAL A 156 -11.00 -7.69 -13.83
C VAL A 156 -11.79 -8.66 -12.95
N PHE A 157 -11.88 -9.93 -13.35
CA PHE A 157 -12.54 -10.97 -12.57
C PHE A 157 -11.83 -11.24 -11.24
N VAL A 158 -10.49 -11.30 -11.24
CA VAL A 158 -9.66 -11.49 -10.05
C VAL A 158 -9.81 -10.30 -9.10
N VAL A 159 -9.78 -9.08 -9.61
CA VAL A 159 -10.01 -7.86 -8.82
C VAL A 159 -11.40 -7.86 -8.18
N LYS A 160 -12.45 -8.15 -8.95
CA LYS A 160 -13.82 -8.25 -8.43
C LYS A 160 -13.93 -9.31 -7.34
N TYR A 161 -13.29 -10.45 -7.53
CA TYR A 161 -13.26 -11.52 -6.54
C TYR A 161 -12.53 -11.10 -5.25
N LEU A 162 -11.42 -10.37 -5.36
CA LEU A 162 -10.66 -9.83 -4.23
C LEU A 162 -11.36 -8.68 -3.49
N ARG A 163 -12.22 -7.92 -4.19
CA ARG A 163 -13.09 -6.92 -3.56
C ARG A 163 -14.06 -7.61 -2.59
N TYR A 164 -14.56 -8.79 -2.95
CA TYR A 164 -15.67 -9.45 -2.25
C TYR A 164 -15.25 -10.53 -1.23
N ASN A 165 -14.11 -11.20 -1.40
CA ASN A 165 -13.69 -12.28 -0.51
C ASN A 165 -12.68 -11.85 0.58
N LYS A 166 -12.90 -12.33 1.81
CA LYS A 166 -12.23 -11.93 3.05
C LYS A 166 -10.72 -12.23 3.06
N ILE A 167 -9.95 -11.14 3.14
CA ILE A 167 -8.68 -10.88 3.89
C ILE A 167 -7.46 -11.81 3.67
N GLY A 168 -7.60 -13.13 3.56
CA GLY A 168 -6.46 -14.06 3.67
C GLY A 168 -5.46 -14.04 2.50
N TYR A 169 -5.93 -13.93 1.25
CA TYR A 169 -5.09 -13.97 0.04
C TYR A 169 -4.91 -12.60 -0.61
N ARG A 170 -5.42 -11.54 0.03
CA ARG A 170 -5.52 -10.20 -0.57
C ARG A 170 -4.15 -9.63 -0.91
N THR A 171 -3.17 -9.77 -0.02
CA THR A 171 -1.85 -9.15 -0.18
C THR A 171 -1.10 -9.64 -1.41
N LEU A 172 -1.03 -10.97 -1.60
CA LEU A 172 -0.33 -11.59 -2.74
C LEU A 172 -1.04 -11.28 -4.06
N ALA A 173 -2.37 -11.30 -4.06
CA ALA A 173 -3.14 -11.07 -5.26
C ALA A 173 -3.16 -9.58 -5.66
N ILE A 174 -3.16 -8.66 -4.67
CA ILE A 174 -2.91 -7.23 -4.87
C ILE A 174 -1.52 -7.03 -5.46
N TRP A 175 -0.50 -7.72 -4.93
CA TRP A 175 0.85 -7.62 -5.46
C TRP A 175 0.97 -8.06 -6.92
N ILE A 176 0.33 -9.18 -7.28
CA ILE A 176 0.26 -9.67 -8.67
C ILE A 176 -0.51 -8.69 -9.58
N LEU A 177 -1.50 -7.98 -9.03
CA LEU A 177 -2.26 -6.99 -9.77
C LEU A 177 -1.49 -5.69 -10.00
N GLU A 178 -0.69 -5.25 -9.02
CA GLU A 178 0.19 -4.07 -9.14
C GLU A 178 1.41 -4.34 -10.03
N SER A 179 2.00 -5.53 -9.99
CA SER A 179 3.15 -5.88 -10.84
C SER A 179 2.78 -5.97 -12.32
N GLU A 180 1.51 -6.16 -12.64
CA GLU A 180 0.98 -6.19 -14.00
C GLU A 180 0.17 -4.93 -14.36
N TRP A 181 0.13 -3.96 -13.46
CA TRP A 181 -0.58 -2.73 -13.66
C TRP A 181 0.10 -1.92 -14.75
N SER A 182 -0.52 -1.92 -15.92
CA SER A 182 -0.05 -1.19 -17.08
C SER A 182 -0.63 0.21 -16.98
N GLY A 183 0.17 1.18 -16.54
CA GLY A 183 -0.21 2.59 -16.63
C GLY A 183 -0.62 2.89 -18.08
N CYS A 184 -1.79 3.50 -18.26
CA CYS A 184 -2.23 4.00 -19.57
C CYS A 184 -1.20 4.95 -20.18
#